data_AF-A0A7K2N3V6-F1
#
_entry.id   AF-A0A7K2N3V6-F1
#
_cell.length_a   1.000
_cell.length_b   1.000
_cell.length_c   1.000
_cell.angle_alpha   90.00
_cell.angle_beta   90.00
_cell.angle_gamma   90.00
#
_symmetry.space_group_name_H-M   'P 1'
#
loop_
_entity.id
_entity.type
_entity.pdbx_description
1 polymer ?
#
loop_
_entity_poly.entity_id
_entity_poly.type
_entity_poly.pdbx_seq_one_letter_code
_entity_poly.pdbx_strand_id
1 'polypeptide(L)'
;MEDDVPVLVIVDAANVVGSVPDGWWRDRRGAAERLRDRLAADGVPGRAGPVEVVLVVEGAARGVESVPGVRVESAPGSGDDHMVGLV
;
A
#
# COMPACT_ATOMS: atom_id res chain seq x y z
N MET A 1 -1.85 -27.81 9.21
CA MET A 1 -0.87 -26.73 9.42
C MET A 1 -0.68 -26.04 8.09
N GLU A 2 -1.75 -25.40 7.62
CA GLU A 2 -1.74 -24.50 6.45
C GLU A 2 -1.86 -23.04 6.93
N ASP A 3 -1.98 -22.86 8.26
CA ASP A 3 -2.27 -21.60 8.94
C ASP A 3 -1.05 -20.68 9.17
N ASP A 4 0.12 -21.03 8.61
CA ASP A 4 1.38 -20.32 8.87
C ASP A 4 1.95 -19.60 7.64
N VAL A 5 1.24 -19.64 6.50
CA VAL A 5 1.60 -18.80 5.35
C VAL A 5 0.93 -17.43 5.55
N PRO A 6 1.71 -16.33 5.67
CA PRO A 6 1.14 -15.00 5.80
C PRO A 6 0.30 -14.68 4.56
N VAL A 7 -0.87 -14.07 4.79
CA VAL A 7 -1.69 -13.61 3.67
C VAL A 7 -1.03 -12.40 3.04
N LEU A 8 -0.82 -12.44 1.73
CA LEU A 8 -0.37 -11.29 0.96
C LEU A 8 -1.53 -10.33 0.74
N VAL A 9 -1.38 -9.08 1.18
CA VAL A 9 -2.32 -7.99 0.92
C VAL A 9 -1.62 -6.95 0.05
N ILE A 10 -2.12 -6.81 -1.17
CA ILE A 10 -1.67 -5.80 -2.13
C ILE A 10 -2.66 -4.63 -2.07
N VAL A 11 -2.15 -3.42 -1.86
CA VAL A 11 -2.95 -2.20 -1.66
C VAL A 11 -2.64 -1.22 -2.78
N ASP A 12 -3.68 -0.84 -3.54
CA ASP A 12 -3.61 0.33 -4.43
C ASP A 12 -3.66 1.62 -3.60
N ALA A 13 -2.53 2.30 -3.48
CA ALA A 13 -2.44 3.54 -2.72
C ALA A 13 -3.32 4.64 -3.32
N ALA A 14 -3.36 4.79 -4.65
CA ALA A 14 -4.09 5.88 -5.28
C ALA A 14 -5.60 5.76 -5.03
N ASN A 15 -6.13 4.53 -5.11
CA ASN A 15 -7.53 4.25 -4.80
C ASN A 15 -7.86 4.46 -3.32
N VAL A 16 -7.05 3.91 -2.41
CA VAL A 16 -7.32 4.01 -0.96
C VAL A 16 -7.23 5.44 -0.47
N VAL A 17 -6.15 6.17 -0.83
CA VAL A 17 -6.01 7.58 -0.46
C VAL A 17 -7.13 8.42 -1.10
N GLY A 18 -7.54 8.07 -2.32
CA GLY A 18 -8.64 8.69 -3.05
C GLY A 18 -10.02 8.58 -2.39
N SER A 19 -10.20 7.63 -1.45
CA SER A 19 -11.51 7.36 -0.81
C SER A 19 -11.93 8.41 0.23
N VAL A 20 -11.02 9.26 0.69
CA VAL A 20 -11.30 10.30 1.70
C VAL A 20 -10.90 11.68 1.14
N PRO A 21 -11.78 12.70 1.17
CA PRO A 21 -11.46 14.04 0.66
C PRO A 21 -10.64 14.88 1.66
N ASP A 22 -9.47 14.38 2.06
CA ASP A 22 -8.60 14.98 3.09
C ASP A 22 -7.57 15.99 2.55
N GLY A 23 -7.61 16.30 1.26
CA GLY A 23 -6.63 17.19 0.62
C GLY A 23 -5.49 16.46 -0.11
N TRP A 24 -5.50 15.13 -0.20
CA TRP A 24 -4.45 14.32 -0.84
C TRP A 24 -3.98 14.82 -2.21
N TRP A 25 -4.83 15.52 -2.99
CA TRP A 25 -4.49 15.99 -4.32
C TRP A 25 -3.38 17.05 -4.33
N ARG A 26 -3.18 17.74 -3.19
CA ARG A 26 -2.12 18.72 -3.03
C ARG A 26 -0.76 18.09 -2.74
N ASP A 27 -0.75 16.91 -2.14
CA ASP A 27 0.46 16.19 -1.74
C ASP A 27 0.22 14.68 -1.81
N ARG A 28 0.40 14.14 -3.02
CA ARG A 28 0.18 12.72 -3.34
C ARG A 28 1.15 11.83 -2.58
N ARG A 29 2.43 12.21 -2.55
CA ARG A 29 3.49 11.45 -1.90
C ARG A 29 3.26 11.40 -0.39
N GLY A 30 3.06 12.55 0.26
CA GLY A 30 2.83 12.56 1.70
C GLY A 30 1.53 11.85 2.09
N ALA A 31 0.50 11.86 1.24
CA ALA A 31 -0.71 11.08 1.49
C ALA A 31 -0.47 9.57 1.43
N ALA A 32 0.33 9.09 0.47
CA ALA A 32 0.75 7.69 0.41
C ALA A 32 1.68 7.30 1.58
N GLU A 33 2.59 8.19 2.01
CA GLU A 33 3.44 7.97 3.21
C GLU A 33 2.59 7.81 4.47
N ARG A 34 1.58 8.68 4.67
CA ARG A 34 0.64 8.55 5.79
C ARG A 34 -0.15 7.24 5.76
N LEU A 35 -0.56 6.78 4.58
CA LEU A 35 -1.22 5.47 4.44
C LEU A 35 -0.25 4.32 4.80
N ARG A 36 0.97 4.34 4.25
CA ARG A 36 2.03 3.36 4.56
C ARG A 36 2.28 3.27 6.07
N ASP A 37 2.44 4.41 6.72
CA ASP A 37 2.78 4.46 8.15
C ASP A 37 1.63 3.93 9.02
N ARG A 38 0.38 4.21 8.65
CA ARG A 38 -0.79 3.62 9.32
C ARG A 38 -0.87 2.11 9.12
N LEU A 39 -0.63 1.60 7.92
CA LEU A 39 -0.60 0.16 7.66
C LEU A 39 0.53 -0.53 8.45
N ALA A 40 1.70 0.12 8.57
CA ALA A 40 2.82 -0.41 9.35
C ALA A 40 2.54 -0.41 10.86
N ALA A 41 1.85 0.61 11.38
CA ALA A 41 1.53 0.73 12.80
C ALA A 41 0.35 -0.14 13.23
N ASP A 42 -0.72 -0.15 12.43
CA ASP A 42 -2.02 -0.71 12.82
C ASP A 42 -2.32 -2.04 12.12
N GLY A 43 -1.55 -2.41 11.09
CA GLY A 43 -1.84 -3.54 10.22
C GLY A 43 -3.03 -3.30 9.28
N VAL A 44 -3.54 -4.37 8.68
CA VAL A 44 -4.70 -4.31 7.78
C VAL A 44 -6.00 -4.44 8.61
N PRO A 45 -6.90 -3.45 8.57
CA PRO A 45 -8.14 -3.50 9.34
C PRO A 45 -8.96 -4.77 9.07
N GLY A 46 -9.43 -5.42 10.13
CA GLY A 46 -10.27 -6.62 10.04
C GLY A 46 -9.51 -7.92 9.69
N ARG A 47 -8.19 -7.87 9.48
CA ARG A 47 -7.36 -9.06 9.25
C ARG A 47 -6.56 -9.41 10.50
N ALA A 48 -6.92 -10.52 11.14
CA ALA A 48 -6.15 -11.09 12.25
C ALA A 48 -5.10 -12.10 11.74
N GLY A 49 -3.92 -12.15 12.37
CA GLY A 49 -2.84 -13.08 12.01
C GLY A 49 -1.77 -12.48 11.08
N PRO A 50 -0.79 -13.28 10.65
CA PRO A 50 0.34 -12.80 9.84
C PRO A 50 -0.11 -12.28 8.46
N VAL A 51 0.38 -11.10 8.10
CA VAL A 51 0.11 -10.44 6.81
C VAL A 51 1.42 -9.92 6.24
N GLU A 52 1.64 -10.15 4.95
CA GLU A 52 2.62 -9.41 4.15
C GLU A 52 1.88 -8.28 3.42
N VAL A 53 2.28 -7.03 3.62
CA VAL A 53 1.66 -5.87 2.98
C VAL A 53 2.56 -5.34 1.87
N VAL A 54 1.97 -5.17 0.69
CA VAL A 54 2.58 -4.48 -0.45
C VAL A 54 1.73 -3.27 -0.81
N LEU A 55 2.27 -2.07 -0.66
CA LEU A 55 1.64 -0.83 -1.06
C LEU A 55 2.14 -0.44 -2.46
N VAL A 56 1.25 -0.43 -3.44
CA VAL A 56 1.56 -0.01 -4.81
C VAL A 56 1.32 1.48 -4.94
N VAL A 57 2.36 2.22 -5.32
CA VAL A 57 2.30 3.66 -5.58
C VAL A 57 2.56 3.95 -7.05
N GLU A 58 1.91 4.98 -7.58
CA GLU A 58 2.03 5.40 -8.97
C GLU A 58 2.14 6.92 -9.10
N GLY A 59 2.44 7.40 -10.31
CA GLY A 59 2.41 8.83 -10.62
C GLY A 59 3.26 9.68 -9.68
N ALA A 60 2.64 10.72 -9.10
CA ALA A 60 3.28 11.68 -8.20
C ALA A 60 3.54 11.14 -6.77
N ALA A 61 3.06 9.93 -6.45
CA ALA A 61 3.38 9.24 -5.21
C ALA A 61 4.61 8.32 -5.35
N ARG A 62 5.24 8.23 -6.53
CA ARG A 62 6.49 7.48 -6.68
C ARG A 62 7.61 8.05 -5.80
N GLY A 63 8.51 7.18 -5.37
CA GLY A 63 9.61 7.52 -4.46
C GLY A 63 9.22 7.47 -2.97
N VAL A 64 8.02 7.00 -2.63
CA VAL A 64 7.72 6.56 -1.26
C VAL A 64 8.55 5.31 -0.96
N GLU A 65 9.31 5.37 0.13
CA GLU A 65 10.19 4.29 0.55
C GLU A 65 9.45 3.23 1.37
N SER A 66 9.96 2.00 1.37
CA SER A 66 9.45 0.94 2.25
C SER A 66 9.79 1.21 3.71
N VAL A 67 9.01 0.64 4.63
CA VAL A 67 9.27 0.64 6.08
C VAL A 67 9.08 -0.77 6.64
N PRO A 68 9.62 -1.09 7.84
CA PRO A 68 9.32 -2.37 8.48
C PRO A 68 7.80 -2.62 8.55
N GLY A 69 7.35 -3.76 8.04
CA GLY A 69 5.93 -4.15 7.98
C GLY A 69 5.19 -3.77 6.69
N VAL A 70 5.72 -2.89 5.84
CA VAL A 70 5.09 -2.52 4.55
C VAL A 70 6.14 -2.38 3.45
N ARG A 71 6.12 -3.29 2.48
CA ARG A 71 6.87 -3.15 1.22
C ARG A 71 6.15 -2.16 0.32
N VAL A 72 6.88 -1.25 -0.31
CA VAL A 72 6.35 -0.29 -1.28
C VAL A 72 6.88 -0.63 -2.67
N GLU A 73 5.97 -0.71 -3.63
CA GLU A 73 6.25 -0.98 -5.04
C GLU A 73 5.87 0.25 -5.87
N SER A 74 6.82 0.83 -6.60
CA SER A 74 6.56 1.96 -7.49
C SER A 74 6.19 1.43 -8.89
N ALA A 75 4.91 1.50 -9.24
CA ALA A 75 4.42 1.13 -10.57
C ALA A 75 5.06 2.03 -11.64
N PRO A 76 5.65 1.48 -12.73
CA PRO A 76 6.19 2.27 -13.84
C PRO A 76 5.09 2.92 -14.69
N GLY A 77 3.90 2.32 -14.74
CA GLY A 77 2.71 2.81 -15.41
C GLY A 77 1.53 2.92 -14.45
N SER A 78 0.40 2.29 -14.82
CA SER A 78 -0.78 2.14 -13.97
C SER A 78 -0.48 1.21 -12.78
N GLY A 79 -1.04 1.53 -11.62
CA GLY A 79 -1.02 0.66 -10.44
C GLY A 79 -1.70 -0.68 -10.70
N ASP A 80 -2.82 -0.70 -11.42
CA ASP A 80 -3.58 -1.93 -11.73
C ASP A 80 -2.75 -2.94 -12.52
N ASP A 81 -2.06 -2.48 -13.57
CA ASP A 81 -1.20 -3.34 -14.38
C ASP A 81 -0.02 -3.90 -13.56
N HIS A 82 0.52 -3.08 -12.66
CA HIS A 82 1.61 -3.51 -11.78
C HIS A 82 1.13 -4.57 -10.78
N MET A 83 -0.10 -4.44 -10.25
CA MET A 83 -0.68 -5.42 -9.32
C MET A 83 -0.79 -6.82 -9.93
N VAL A 84 -1.10 -6.92 -11.24
CA VAL A 84 -1.15 -8.22 -11.94
C VAL A 84 0.21 -8.94 -11.92
N GLY A 85 1.32 -8.20 -11.94
CA GLY A 85 2.68 -8.78 -11.91
C GLY A 85 3.16 -9.19 -10.51
N LEU A 86 2.39 -8.93 -9.46
CA LEU A 86 2.75 -9.23 -8.07
C LEU A 86 2.18 -10.56 -7.56
N VAL A 87 1.35 -11.25 -8.36
CA VAL A 87 0.68 -12.52 -8.01
C VAL A 87 1.01 -13.65 -8.98
#